data_AF-A0A0C2FM98-F1
#
_entry.id   AF-A0A0C2FM98-F1
#
_cell.length_a   1.000
_cell.length_b   1.000
_cell.length_c   1.000
_cell.angle_alpha   90.00
_cell.angle_beta   90.00
_cell.angle_gamma   90.00
#
_symmetry.space_group_name_H-M   'P 1'
#
loop_
_entity.id
_entity.type
_entity.pdbx_description
1 polymer ?
#
loop_
_entity_poly.entity_id
_entity_poly.type
_entity_poly.pdbx_seq_one_letter_code
_entity_poly.pdbx_strand_id
1 'polypeptide(L)'
;MGLKMIPAGVHFVYCSVKGAPRIGFFHNFKSEEIVVKKWDKQKETFSDEVNRFRLNLKNIDSTLGPYPFENYRSWYALTDFINGQTVERLNPLKGKISAQAELVSMETCLMENEELNATVGCSNSVDREHPVRTRFVDQQGLPIMKIRDGYEIRFLAIPQLNANENRVGIDYTDRLERVIRQLDGDWKQLLAEVQFAFACFLIGQVSLVSRIFIKVYE
;
A
#
# COMPACT_ATOMS: atom_id res chain seq x y z
N MET A 1 -9.63 18.11 -15.03
CA MET A 1 -10.45 18.53 -13.88
C MET A 1 -9.66 18.21 -12.63
N GLY A 2 -9.62 19.13 -11.66
CA GLY A 2 -8.85 18.97 -10.42
C GLY A 2 -9.59 19.58 -9.23
N LEU A 3 -8.95 19.57 -8.06
CA LEU A 3 -9.50 20.12 -6.82
C LEU A 3 -8.69 21.33 -6.35
N LYS A 4 -9.36 22.29 -5.69
CA LYS A 4 -8.75 23.44 -5.04
C LYS A 4 -9.17 23.58 -3.59
N MET A 5 -8.46 24.42 -2.84
CA MET A 5 -8.70 24.67 -1.41
C MET A 5 -8.55 23.41 -0.55
N ILE A 6 -7.60 22.53 -0.89
CA ILE A 6 -7.30 21.33 -0.10
C ILE A 6 -6.63 21.80 1.21
N PRO A 7 -7.19 21.46 2.40
CA PRO A 7 -6.56 21.80 3.67
C PRO A 7 -5.16 21.19 3.78
N ALA A 8 -4.23 21.89 4.43
CA ALA A 8 -2.91 21.32 4.71
C ALA A 8 -3.05 20.05 5.59
N GLY A 9 -2.16 19.08 5.38
CA GLY A 9 -2.15 17.80 6.08
C GLY A 9 -2.30 16.60 5.16
N VAL A 10 -2.53 15.43 5.75
CA VAL A 10 -2.60 14.17 5.03
C VAL A 10 -3.97 13.99 4.39
N HIS A 11 -3.98 13.64 3.10
CA HIS A 11 -5.18 13.29 2.36
C HIS A 11 -4.95 12.03 1.54
N PHE A 12 -6.00 11.23 1.37
CA PHE A 12 -6.02 10.11 0.45
C PHE A 12 -6.74 10.49 -0.84
N VAL A 13 -6.01 10.60 -1.95
CA VAL A 13 -6.55 10.94 -3.26
C VAL A 13 -6.73 9.66 -4.04
N TYR A 14 -7.93 9.41 -4.55
CA TYR A 14 -8.22 8.20 -5.32
C TYR A 14 -9.07 8.48 -6.56
N CYS A 15 -8.92 7.60 -7.54
CA CYS A 15 -9.80 7.48 -8.69
C CYS A 15 -10.58 6.17 -8.58
N SER A 16 -11.88 6.25 -8.85
CA SER A 16 -12.78 5.11 -8.86
C SER A 16 -13.55 5.13 -10.18
N VAL A 17 -13.29 4.16 -11.04
CA VAL A 17 -14.00 3.98 -12.32
C VAL A 17 -14.82 2.70 -12.22
N LYS A 18 -16.05 2.73 -12.72
CA LYS A 18 -16.93 1.55 -12.71
C LYS A 18 -16.26 0.40 -13.48
N GLY A 19 -16.10 -0.75 -12.83
CA GLY A 19 -15.47 -1.93 -13.44
C GLY A 19 -13.95 -1.95 -13.39
N ALA A 20 -13.29 -0.94 -12.80
CA ALA A 20 -11.86 -0.94 -12.56
C ALA A 20 -11.55 -0.91 -11.05
N PRO A 21 -10.42 -1.49 -10.62
CA PRO A 21 -9.96 -1.35 -9.23
C PRO A 21 -9.80 0.12 -8.84
N ARG A 22 -10.14 0.44 -7.59
CA ARG A 22 -9.87 1.76 -7.03
C ARG A 22 -8.36 1.94 -6.87
N ILE A 23 -7.85 3.07 -7.34
CA ILE A 23 -6.42 3.40 -7.28
C ILE A 23 -6.27 4.76 -6.61
N GLY A 24 -5.38 4.86 -5.63
CA GLY A 24 -5.12 6.09 -4.92
C GLY A 24 -3.73 6.18 -4.32
N PHE A 25 -3.48 7.26 -3.60
CA PHE A 25 -2.23 7.51 -2.90
C PHE A 25 -2.49 8.45 -1.72
N PHE A 26 -1.67 8.32 -0.67
CA PHE A 26 -1.61 9.32 0.39
C PHE A 26 -0.61 10.41 0.01
N HIS A 27 -0.98 11.66 0.29
CA HIS A 27 -0.09 12.81 0.16
C HIS A 27 -0.25 13.73 1.36
N ASN A 28 0.86 14.27 1.85
CA ASN A 28 0.86 15.26 2.93
C ASN A 28 0.97 16.67 2.32
N PHE A 29 -0.19 17.25 2.01
CA PHE A 29 -0.30 18.54 1.36
C PHE A 29 0.25 19.65 2.24
N LYS A 30 1.17 20.45 1.69
CA LYS A 30 1.66 21.69 2.31
C LYS A 30 0.80 22.87 1.92
N SER A 31 0.87 23.94 2.70
CA SER A 31 0.21 25.20 2.35
C SER A 31 0.71 25.68 0.99
N GLU A 32 -0.21 26.10 0.12
CA GLU A 32 0.08 26.59 -1.23
C GLU A 32 0.77 25.58 -2.16
N GLU A 33 0.75 24.28 -1.79
CA GLU A 33 1.29 23.23 -2.64
C GLU A 33 0.38 22.96 -3.85
N ILE A 34 1.01 22.75 -5.01
CA ILE A 34 0.33 22.33 -6.22
C ILE A 34 0.89 20.98 -6.63
N VAL A 35 0.03 19.96 -6.60
CA VAL A 35 0.35 18.60 -7.03
C VAL A 35 -0.39 18.33 -8.34
N VAL A 36 0.36 17.94 -9.37
CA VAL A 36 -0.20 17.57 -10.67
C VAL A 36 0.13 16.11 -10.96
N LYS A 37 -0.92 15.31 -11.11
CA LYS A 37 -0.83 13.90 -11.51
C LYS A 37 -1.49 13.74 -12.87
N LYS A 38 -0.82 13.06 -13.80
CA LYS A 38 -1.35 12.72 -15.11
C LYS A 38 -1.66 11.23 -15.17
N TRP A 39 -2.84 10.89 -15.67
CA TRP A 39 -3.18 9.49 -15.94
C TRP A 39 -2.41 8.97 -17.16
N ASP A 40 -1.62 7.93 -16.96
CA ASP A 40 -1.01 7.14 -18.02
C ASP A 40 -1.98 6.03 -18.45
N LYS A 41 -2.48 6.12 -19.69
CA LYS A 41 -3.43 5.15 -20.24
C LYS A 41 -2.81 3.76 -20.47
N GLN A 42 -1.51 3.69 -20.75
CA GLN A 42 -0.86 2.41 -21.04
C GLN A 42 -0.56 1.63 -19.77
N LYS A 43 -0.17 2.35 -18.71
CA LYS A 43 0.18 1.75 -17.41
C LYS A 43 -0.96 1.75 -16.40
N GLU A 44 -2.11 2.32 -16.77
CA GLU A 44 -3.28 2.52 -15.90
C GLU A 44 -2.89 3.03 -14.50
N THR A 45 -2.08 4.09 -14.50
CA THR A 45 -1.48 4.63 -13.28
C THR A 45 -1.31 6.15 -13.33
N PHE A 46 -1.06 6.74 -12.17
CA PHE A 46 -0.68 8.14 -12.05
C PHE A 46 0.82 8.30 -12.34
N SER A 47 1.15 9.26 -13.20
CA SER A 47 2.51 9.75 -13.45
C SER A 47 2.64 11.15 -12.87
N ASP A 48 3.77 11.43 -12.23
CA ASP A 48 4.10 12.78 -11.78
C ASP A 48 4.40 13.67 -12.98
N GLU A 49 3.81 14.87 -12.98
CA GLU A 49 4.06 15.86 -14.03
C GLU A 49 4.76 17.08 -13.44
N VAL A 50 5.97 17.36 -13.94
CA VAL A 50 6.83 18.41 -13.40
C VAL A 50 6.45 19.79 -13.98
N ASN A 51 5.87 20.63 -13.11
CA ASN A 51 5.95 22.11 -13.03
C ASN A 51 5.67 23.03 -14.24
N ARG A 52 5.20 22.57 -15.40
CA ARG A 52 4.76 23.52 -16.46
C ARG A 52 3.51 24.34 -16.11
N PHE A 53 2.73 23.90 -15.12
CA PHE A 53 1.42 24.48 -14.82
C PHE A 53 1.44 25.73 -13.94
N ARG A 54 2.56 26.03 -13.25
CA ARG A 54 2.64 27.23 -12.40
C ARG A 54 2.42 28.54 -13.16
N LEU A 55 2.81 28.59 -14.43
CA LEU A 55 2.66 29.78 -15.28
C LEU A 55 1.21 30.00 -15.79
N ASN A 56 0.35 28.98 -15.73
CA ASN A 56 -1.04 29.02 -16.25
C ASN A 56 -2.11 28.86 -15.14
N LEU A 57 -1.75 28.96 -13.87
CA LEU A 57 -2.65 28.73 -12.72
C LEU A 57 -3.96 29.54 -12.79
N LYS A 58 -3.90 30.82 -13.18
CA LYS A 58 -5.08 31.69 -13.28
C LYS A 58 -6.13 31.18 -14.27
N ASN A 59 -5.70 30.56 -15.37
CA ASN A 59 -6.60 30.02 -16.37
C ASN A 59 -7.19 28.66 -15.97
N ILE A 60 -6.56 27.97 -15.01
CA ILE A 60 -6.96 26.63 -14.57
C ILE A 60 -7.91 26.72 -13.37
N ASP A 61 -7.81 27.76 -12.53
CA ASP A 61 -8.59 27.88 -11.28
C ASP A 61 -10.11 27.81 -11.49
N SER A 62 -10.61 28.32 -12.63
CA SER A 62 -12.02 28.25 -13.01
C SER A 62 -12.50 26.82 -13.31
N THR A 63 -11.59 25.90 -13.60
CA THR A 63 -11.88 24.50 -13.94
C THR A 63 -11.68 23.53 -12.76
N LEU A 64 -11.26 24.04 -11.59
CA LEU A 64 -11.04 23.26 -10.38
C LEU A 64 -12.29 23.28 -9.49
N GLY A 65 -12.71 22.10 -9.04
CA GLY A 65 -13.77 21.96 -8.05
C GLY A 65 -13.29 22.30 -6.63
N PRO A 66 -14.16 22.82 -5.76
CA PRO A 66 -13.81 23.04 -4.36
C PRO A 66 -13.63 21.70 -3.62
N TYR A 67 -12.71 21.66 -2.66
CA TYR A 67 -12.57 20.53 -1.75
C TYR A 67 -13.89 20.30 -0.96
N PRO A 68 -14.38 19.05 -0.81
CA PRO A 68 -15.63 18.77 -0.12
C PRO A 68 -15.46 18.86 1.41
N PHE A 69 -15.58 20.08 1.95
CA PHE A 69 -15.40 20.36 3.37
C PHE A 69 -16.40 19.67 4.30
N GLU A 70 -17.56 19.25 3.79
CA GLU A 70 -18.58 18.52 4.56
C GLU A 70 -18.01 17.25 5.22
N ASN A 71 -17.11 16.56 4.52
CA ASN A 71 -16.50 15.31 4.98
C ASN A 71 -15.18 15.53 5.74
N TYR A 72 -14.67 16.75 5.79
CA TYR A 72 -13.33 17.04 6.32
C TYR A 72 -13.23 16.70 7.81
N ARG A 73 -14.27 16.98 8.61
CA ARG A 73 -14.27 16.68 10.04
C ARG A 73 -14.14 15.19 10.32
N SER A 74 -14.87 14.37 9.55
CA SER A 74 -14.81 12.91 9.66
C SER A 74 -13.45 12.38 9.22
N TRP A 75 -12.91 12.92 8.12
CA TRP A 75 -11.56 12.56 7.65
C TRP A 75 -10.48 12.91 8.68
N TYR A 76 -10.54 14.11 9.24
CA TYR A 76 -9.60 14.56 10.27
C TYR A 76 -9.62 13.65 11.49
N ALA A 77 -10.82 13.33 12.02
CA ALA A 77 -10.97 12.41 13.13
C ALA A 77 -10.43 10.99 12.82
N LEU A 78 -10.56 10.55 11.56
CA LEU A 78 -10.07 9.25 11.12
C LEU A 78 -8.54 9.19 10.98
N THR A 79 -7.90 10.33 10.73
CA THR A 79 -6.49 10.42 10.35
C THR A 79 -5.64 11.24 11.32
N ASP A 80 -6.14 11.48 12.53
CA ASP A 80 -5.55 12.36 13.55
C ASP A 80 -4.07 12.06 13.87
N PHE A 81 -3.66 10.79 13.83
CA PHE A 81 -2.28 10.38 14.10
C PHE A 81 -1.41 10.28 12.84
N ILE A 82 -2.01 10.28 11.64
CA ILE A 82 -1.27 10.13 10.38
C ILE A 82 -0.58 11.45 10.04
N ASN A 83 0.76 11.42 9.99
CA ASN A 83 1.56 12.59 9.65
C ASN A 83 2.47 12.31 8.43
N GLY A 84 3.29 13.30 8.06
CA GLY A 84 4.21 13.18 6.92
C GLY A 84 5.20 12.02 7.04
N GLN A 85 5.75 11.81 8.23
CA GLN A 85 6.67 10.70 8.52
C GLN A 85 5.96 9.35 8.37
N THR A 86 4.72 9.24 8.84
CA THR A 86 3.91 8.03 8.66
C THR A 86 3.68 7.75 7.17
N VAL A 87 3.29 8.77 6.40
CA VAL A 87 3.04 8.64 4.95
C VAL A 87 4.31 8.21 4.21
N GLU A 88 5.46 8.84 4.50
CA GLU A 88 6.74 8.49 3.90
C GLU A 88 7.17 7.06 4.25
N ARG A 89 6.95 6.63 5.50
CA ARG A 89 7.28 5.28 5.95
C ARG A 89 6.41 4.22 5.27
N LEU A 90 5.10 4.43 5.20
CA LEU A 90 4.13 3.41 4.79
C LEU A 90 3.82 3.38 3.29
N ASN A 91 3.86 4.51 2.59
CA ASN A 91 3.46 4.59 1.18
C ASN A 91 4.28 3.65 0.30
N PRO A 92 3.69 2.84 -0.60
CA PRO A 92 4.46 2.00 -1.53
C PRO A 92 5.53 2.79 -2.30
N LEU A 93 6.65 2.14 -2.65
CA LEU A 93 7.76 2.80 -3.35
C LEU A 93 7.34 3.34 -4.73
N LYS A 94 6.38 2.67 -5.38
CA LYS A 94 5.76 3.13 -6.63
C LYS A 94 4.68 4.19 -6.41
N GLY A 95 4.42 4.60 -5.17
CA GLY A 95 3.52 5.70 -4.82
C GLY A 95 2.05 5.44 -5.12
N LYS A 96 1.66 4.19 -5.38
CA LYS A 96 0.30 3.77 -5.76
C LYS A 96 -0.22 2.72 -4.81
N ILE A 97 -1.44 2.93 -4.32
CA ILE A 97 -2.22 1.97 -3.55
C ILE A 97 -3.42 1.57 -4.40
N SER A 98 -3.66 0.27 -4.56
CA SER A 98 -4.72 -0.28 -5.42
C SER A 98 -5.58 -1.27 -4.65
N ALA A 99 -6.89 -1.24 -4.90
CA ALA A 99 -7.84 -2.21 -4.35
C ALA A 99 -7.48 -3.65 -4.75
N GLN A 100 -6.95 -3.81 -5.96
CA GLN A 100 -6.38 -5.04 -6.45
C GLN A 100 -4.85 -4.98 -6.34
N ALA A 101 -4.29 -5.87 -5.51
CA ALA A 101 -2.85 -5.97 -5.35
C ALA A 101 -2.18 -6.42 -6.65
N GLU A 102 -1.06 -5.80 -6.98
CA GLU A 102 -0.20 -6.25 -8.07
C GLU A 102 0.53 -7.50 -7.60
N LEU A 103 0.11 -8.67 -8.09
CA LEU A 103 0.67 -9.96 -7.70
C LEU A 103 1.61 -10.49 -8.78
N VAL A 104 2.68 -11.15 -8.35
CA VAL A 104 3.64 -11.83 -9.21
C VAL A 104 3.88 -13.24 -8.67
N SER A 105 3.94 -14.21 -9.58
CA SER A 105 4.21 -15.59 -9.20
C SER A 105 5.68 -15.75 -8.81
N MET A 106 5.99 -16.70 -7.92
CA MET A 106 7.37 -17.02 -7.57
C MET A 106 8.19 -17.46 -8.80
N GLU A 107 7.57 -18.12 -9.77
CA GLU A 107 8.22 -18.47 -11.03
C GLU A 107 8.66 -17.23 -11.81
N THR A 108 7.75 -16.28 -12.02
CA THR A 108 8.07 -15.01 -12.69
C THR A 108 9.18 -14.25 -11.96
N CYS A 109 9.15 -14.24 -10.61
CA CYS A 109 10.17 -13.58 -9.81
C CYS A 109 11.58 -14.16 -10.04
N LEU A 110 11.66 -15.50 -10.17
CA LEU A 110 12.93 -16.18 -10.43
C LEU A 110 13.38 -15.99 -11.88
N MET A 111 12.45 -15.99 -12.84
CA MET A 111 12.78 -15.74 -14.25
C MET A 111 13.31 -14.32 -14.47
N GLU A 112 12.78 -13.33 -13.75
CA GLU A 112 13.20 -11.93 -13.84
C GLU A 112 14.48 -11.61 -13.03
N ASN A 113 14.90 -12.49 -12.10
CA ASN A 113 16.05 -12.29 -11.22
C ASN A 113 17.06 -13.44 -11.33
N GLU A 114 18.10 -13.25 -12.17
CA GLU A 114 19.12 -14.26 -12.46
C GLU A 114 19.90 -14.73 -11.21
N GLU A 115 20.19 -13.84 -10.26
CA GLU A 115 20.91 -14.17 -9.02
C GLU A 115 20.07 -15.08 -8.11
N LEU A 116 18.77 -14.77 -8.00
CA LEU A 116 17.83 -15.58 -7.25
C LEU A 116 17.58 -16.93 -7.93
N ASN A 117 17.56 -16.96 -9.26
CA ASN A 117 17.42 -18.18 -10.04
C ASN A 117 18.63 -19.12 -9.86
N ALA A 118 19.84 -18.56 -9.82
CA ALA A 118 21.08 -19.33 -9.63
C ALA A 118 21.18 -19.97 -8.23
N THR A 119 20.63 -19.32 -7.21
CA THR A 119 20.66 -19.81 -5.82
C THR A 119 19.63 -20.90 -5.53
N VAL A 120 18.46 -20.86 -6.17
CA VAL A 120 17.36 -21.81 -5.93
C VAL A 120 17.60 -23.17 -6.63
N GLY A 121 18.61 -23.27 -7.50
CA GLY A 121 19.04 -24.55 -8.10
C GLY A 121 17.88 -25.28 -8.76
N CYS A 122 17.37 -24.75 -9.88
CA CYS A 122 16.19 -25.25 -10.58
C CYS A 122 16.41 -26.67 -11.16
N SER A 123 16.29 -27.68 -10.31
CA SER A 123 16.43 -29.11 -10.65
C SER A 123 15.25 -29.65 -11.46
N ASN A 124 14.19 -28.86 -11.65
CA ASN A 124 12.96 -29.23 -12.34
C ASN A 124 12.55 -28.11 -13.31
N SER A 125 13.40 -27.76 -14.27
CA SER A 125 13.02 -26.90 -15.39
C SER A 125 11.81 -27.47 -16.13
N VAL A 126 10.94 -26.60 -16.64
CA VAL A 126 9.87 -27.01 -17.58
C VAL A 126 10.56 -27.69 -18.76
N ASP A 127 10.41 -29.01 -18.87
CA ASP A 127 10.96 -29.80 -19.96
C ASP A 127 9.89 -30.08 -21.02
N ARG A 128 10.31 -30.64 -22.15
CA ARG A 128 9.40 -30.93 -23.25
C ARG A 128 8.38 -32.01 -22.85
N GLU A 129 8.74 -32.84 -21.88
CA GLU A 129 7.93 -33.92 -21.34
C GLU A 129 6.84 -33.45 -20.35
N HIS A 130 7.04 -32.33 -19.65
CA HIS A 130 6.11 -31.78 -18.66
C HIS A 130 5.89 -30.26 -18.80
N PRO A 131 5.28 -29.81 -19.93
CA PRO A 131 5.15 -28.39 -20.28
C PRO A 131 4.23 -27.57 -19.35
N VAL A 132 3.46 -28.23 -18.48
CA VAL A 132 2.43 -27.60 -17.62
C VAL A 132 2.82 -27.61 -16.13
N ARG A 133 4.08 -27.96 -15.80
CA ARG A 133 4.51 -28.13 -14.42
C ARG A 133 4.77 -26.78 -13.76
N THR A 134 3.85 -26.31 -12.91
CA THR A 134 4.08 -25.13 -12.07
C THR A 134 5.03 -25.50 -10.93
N ARG A 135 6.25 -24.94 -10.93
CA ARG A 135 7.33 -25.31 -10.01
C ARG A 135 7.07 -24.92 -8.55
N PHE A 136 6.34 -23.83 -8.35
CA PHE A 136 6.14 -23.21 -7.04
C PHE A 136 4.64 -23.14 -6.74
N VAL A 137 4.14 -24.22 -6.15
CA VAL A 137 2.74 -24.34 -5.73
C VAL A 137 2.64 -24.57 -4.23
N ASP A 138 1.51 -24.15 -3.66
CA ASP A 138 1.17 -24.44 -2.26
C ASP A 138 0.68 -25.89 -2.10
N GLN A 139 0.24 -26.23 -0.87
CA GLN A 139 -0.26 -27.57 -0.54
C GLN A 139 -1.52 -27.96 -1.34
N GLN A 140 -2.22 -26.99 -1.93
CA GLN A 140 -3.42 -27.16 -2.74
C GLN A 140 -3.10 -27.16 -4.24
N GLY A 141 -1.83 -27.01 -4.63
CA GLY A 141 -1.42 -26.95 -6.03
C GLY A 141 -1.63 -25.59 -6.69
N LEU A 142 -1.94 -24.54 -5.92
CA LEU A 142 -2.09 -23.19 -6.45
C LEU A 142 -0.74 -22.48 -6.55
N PRO A 143 -0.52 -21.62 -7.57
CA PRO A 143 0.72 -20.86 -7.69
C PRO A 143 0.99 -20.00 -6.45
N ILE A 144 2.22 -20.05 -5.94
CA ILE A 144 2.64 -19.17 -4.84
C ILE A 144 2.79 -17.76 -5.41
N MET A 145 1.92 -16.85 -4.96
CA MET A 145 1.89 -15.44 -5.37
C MET A 145 2.44 -14.54 -4.26
N LYS A 146 3.21 -13.53 -4.64
CA LYS A 146 3.61 -12.43 -3.74
C LYS A 146 3.22 -11.08 -4.34
N ILE A 147 3.11 -10.04 -3.50
CA ILE A 147 2.96 -8.67 -3.99
C ILE A 147 4.24 -8.29 -4.74
N ARG A 148 4.09 -7.66 -5.91
CA ARG A 148 5.20 -7.16 -6.72
C ARG A 148 5.94 -6.06 -5.96
N ASP A 149 7.26 -6.17 -5.92
CA ASP A 149 8.12 -5.27 -5.17
C ASP A 149 7.89 -3.79 -5.56
N GLY A 150 7.75 -2.95 -4.54
CA GLY A 150 7.43 -1.53 -4.62
C GLY A 150 5.95 -1.18 -4.68
N TYR A 151 5.04 -2.16 -4.81
CA TYR A 151 3.58 -1.95 -4.71
C TYR A 151 3.02 -2.28 -3.32
N GLU A 152 3.81 -2.92 -2.46
CA GLU A 152 3.44 -3.22 -1.09
C GLU A 152 3.35 -1.95 -0.23
N ILE A 153 2.31 -1.88 0.59
CA ILE A 153 2.26 -0.93 1.70
C ILE A 153 3.26 -1.43 2.75
N ARG A 154 4.17 -0.56 3.17
CA ARG A 154 5.28 -0.92 4.06
C ARG A 154 4.88 -0.90 5.53
N PHE A 155 3.87 -1.70 5.86
CA PHE A 155 3.49 -1.93 7.27
C PHE A 155 4.64 -2.55 8.05
N LEU A 156 4.69 -2.23 9.34
CA LEU A 156 5.59 -2.84 10.28
C LEU A 156 5.29 -4.34 10.39
N ALA A 157 6.34 -5.13 10.34
CA ALA A 157 6.23 -6.55 10.58
C ALA A 157 5.92 -6.82 12.06
N ILE A 158 4.73 -7.36 12.35
CA ILE A 158 4.39 -7.80 13.70
C ILE A 158 5.38 -8.90 14.13
N PRO A 159 6.14 -8.71 15.22
CA PRO A 159 7.08 -9.71 15.71
C PRO A 159 6.36 -10.99 16.12
N GLN A 160 7.00 -12.14 15.85
CA GLN A 160 6.49 -13.43 16.30
C GLN A 160 6.56 -13.54 17.84
N LEU A 161 5.61 -14.29 18.40
CA LEU A 161 5.59 -14.59 19.83
C LEU A 161 6.73 -15.55 20.16
N ASN A 162 7.53 -15.21 21.17
CA ASN A 162 8.49 -16.13 21.73
C ASN A 162 7.71 -17.03 22.69
N ALA A 163 7.36 -18.22 22.22
CA ALA A 163 6.58 -19.16 22.99
C ALA A 163 7.46 -19.84 24.07
N ASN A 164 7.45 -19.32 25.30
CA ASN A 164 7.85 -20.12 26.46
C ASN A 164 6.63 -20.91 26.94
N GLU A 165 6.79 -22.22 27.16
CA GLU A 165 5.73 -23.23 27.35
C GLU A 165 4.60 -22.85 28.34
N ASN A 166 4.86 -21.94 29.29
CA ASN A 166 3.90 -21.56 30.34
C ASN A 166 3.20 -20.19 30.16
N ARG A 167 3.47 -19.42 29.09
CA ARG A 167 2.91 -18.05 28.92
C ARG A 167 2.45 -17.68 27.51
N VAL A 168 2.46 -18.64 26.58
CA VAL A 168 2.05 -18.39 25.18
C VAL A 168 0.59 -17.96 25.14
N GLY A 169 0.32 -16.74 24.65
CA GLY A 169 -1.04 -16.26 24.36
C GLY A 169 -1.76 -15.51 25.48
N ILE A 170 -1.16 -15.34 26.66
CA ILE A 170 -1.78 -14.57 27.76
C ILE A 170 -1.24 -13.13 27.83
N ASP A 171 0.01 -12.92 27.42
CA ASP A 171 0.69 -11.62 27.51
C ASP A 171 1.25 -11.18 26.15
N TYR A 172 0.72 -10.09 25.61
CA TYR A 172 1.19 -9.46 24.37
C TYR A 172 2.11 -8.25 24.62
N THR A 173 2.41 -7.92 25.88
CA THR A 173 3.18 -6.74 26.28
C THR A 173 4.55 -6.73 25.63
N ASP A 174 5.28 -7.84 25.67
CA ASP A 174 6.60 -7.97 25.03
C ASP A 174 6.55 -7.69 23.52
N ARG A 175 5.52 -8.20 22.82
CA ARG A 175 5.36 -7.95 21.38
C ARG A 175 5.04 -6.49 21.09
N LEU A 176 4.17 -5.89 21.90
CA LEU A 176 3.82 -4.47 21.79
C LEU A 176 5.04 -3.59 22.05
N GLU A 177 5.81 -3.87 23.09
CA GLU A 177 7.05 -3.15 23.40
C GLU A 177 8.07 -3.26 22.26
N ARG A 178 8.24 -4.46 21.68
CA ARG A 178 9.12 -4.65 20.52
C ARG A 178 8.66 -3.82 19.32
N VAL A 179 7.36 -3.76 19.06
CA VAL A 179 6.79 -2.90 18.01
C VAL A 179 7.03 -1.42 18.28
N ILE A 180 6.80 -0.95 19.50
CA ILE A 180 7.02 0.45 19.89
C ILE A 180 8.50 0.81 19.80
N ARG A 181 9.41 -0.08 20.20
CA ARG A 181 10.86 0.12 20.07
C ARG A 181 11.31 0.22 18.61
N GLN A 182 10.68 -0.51 17.69
CA GLN A 182 10.94 -0.39 16.24
C GLN A 182 10.44 0.93 15.66
N LEU A 183 9.55 1.64 16.36
CA LEU A 183 9.03 2.96 16.00
C LEU A 183 9.70 4.07 16.83
N ASP A 184 10.94 3.85 17.25
CA ASP A 184 11.74 4.79 18.05
C ASP A 184 11.06 5.23 19.37
N GLY A 185 10.18 4.39 19.93
CA GLY A 185 9.41 4.71 21.13
C GLY A 185 8.15 5.55 20.89
N ASP A 186 7.88 5.98 19.65
CA ASP A 186 6.69 6.77 19.34
C ASP A 186 5.46 5.87 19.11
N TRP A 187 4.72 5.60 20.18
CA TRP A 187 3.47 4.86 20.12
C TRP A 187 2.41 5.52 19.21
N LYS A 188 2.51 6.82 18.92
CA LYS A 188 1.58 7.47 17.98
C LYS A 188 1.78 6.97 16.57
N GLN A 189 3.00 6.59 16.17
CA GLN A 189 3.24 5.97 14.87
C GLN A 189 2.55 4.62 14.71
N LEU A 190 2.36 3.88 15.81
CA LEU A 190 1.60 2.64 15.80
C LEU A 190 0.12 2.92 15.53
N LEU A 191 -0.48 3.91 16.22
CA LEU A 191 -1.87 4.31 15.96
C LEU A 191 -2.04 4.89 14.55
N ALA A 192 -1.07 5.68 14.09
CA ALA A 192 -1.05 6.23 12.75
C ALA A 192 -1.07 5.12 11.69
N GLU A 193 -0.33 4.03 11.92
CA GLU A 193 -0.31 2.88 11.03
C GLU A 193 -1.63 2.11 11.02
N VAL A 194 -2.28 1.96 12.19
CA VAL A 194 -3.62 1.38 12.30
C VAL A 194 -4.66 2.24 11.56
N GLN A 195 -4.62 3.57 11.73
CA GLN A 195 -5.49 4.50 11.01
C GLN A 195 -5.23 4.45 9.49
N PHE A 196 -3.96 4.38 9.07
CA PHE A 196 -3.58 4.26 7.67
C PHE A 196 -4.14 2.97 7.05
N ALA A 197 -3.97 1.84 7.74
CA ALA A 197 -4.53 0.56 7.32
C ALA A 197 -6.06 0.63 7.20
N PHE A 198 -6.73 1.21 8.20
CA PHE A 198 -8.17 1.36 8.19
C PHE A 198 -8.67 2.26 7.04
N ALA A 199 -7.98 3.38 6.76
CA ALA A 199 -8.30 4.26 5.64
C ALA A 199 -8.09 3.55 4.28
N CYS A 200 -7.02 2.77 4.12
CA CYS A 200 -6.81 1.92 2.94
C CYS A 200 -7.93 0.90 2.75
N PHE A 201 -8.38 0.26 3.83
CA PHE A 201 -9.47 -0.70 3.78
C PHE A 201 -10.81 -0.03 3.42
N LEU A 202 -11.20 1.00 4.17
CA LEU A 202 -12.50 1.65 4.03
C LEU A 202 -12.62 2.45 2.72
N ILE A 203 -11.63 3.30 2.44
CA ILE A 203 -11.67 4.22 1.30
C ILE A 203 -10.94 3.63 0.11
N GLY A 204 -9.78 3.02 0.30
CA GLY A 204 -9.04 2.40 -0.80
C GLY A 204 -9.69 1.12 -1.33
N GLN A 205 -10.63 0.51 -0.59
CA GLN A 205 -11.17 -0.83 -0.85
C GLN A 205 -10.04 -1.86 -1.03
N VAL A 206 -8.92 -1.63 -0.34
CA VAL A 206 -7.76 -2.50 -0.38
C VAL A 206 -8.02 -3.68 0.52
N SER A 207 -7.95 -4.88 -0.05
CA SER A 207 -7.89 -6.08 0.76
C SER A 207 -6.48 -6.20 1.34
N LEU A 208 -6.34 -5.96 2.64
CA LEU A 208 -5.06 -6.05 3.36
C LEU A 208 -4.72 -7.52 3.65
N VAL A 209 -4.58 -8.32 2.60
CA VAL A 209 -4.50 -9.80 2.70
C VAL A 209 -3.16 -10.28 3.27
N SER A 210 -2.12 -9.45 3.33
CA SER A 210 -0.78 -10.00 3.55
C SER A 210 -0.41 -10.33 5.00
N ARG A 211 -1.16 -9.90 6.03
CA ARG A 211 -0.84 -10.25 7.44
C ARG A 211 -2.02 -10.37 8.41
N ILE A 212 -3.26 -10.11 7.98
CA ILE A 212 -4.45 -10.32 8.80
C ILE A 212 -5.19 -11.53 8.22
N PHE A 213 -4.75 -12.73 8.57
CA PHE A 213 -5.55 -13.94 8.37
C PHE A 213 -6.76 -13.88 9.31
N ILE A 214 -7.86 -13.26 8.89
CA ILE A 214 -9.17 -13.62 9.42
C ILE A 214 -9.60 -14.84 8.62
N LYS A 215 -9.28 -16.01 9.15
CA LYS A 215 -9.91 -17.26 8.74
C LYS A 215 -11.36 -17.18 9.20
N VAL A 216 -12.26 -16.79 8.29
CA VAL A 216 -13.69 -17.05 8.48
C VAL A 216 -13.87 -18.53 8.17
N TYR A 217 -14.04 -19.33 9.22
CA TYR A 217 -14.56 -20.68 9.08
C TYR A 217 -16.08 -20.57 8.92
N GLU A 218 -16.63 -21.14 7.85
CA GLU A 218 -18.01 -21.66 7.87
C GLU A 218 -18.07 -22.93 8.73
#